data_AF-A9AWH2-F1
#
_entry.id   AF-A9AWH2-F1
#
_cell.length_a   1.000
_cell.length_b   1.000
_cell.length_c   1.000
_cell.angle_alpha   90.00
_cell.angle_beta   90.00
_cell.angle_gamma   90.00
#
_symmetry.space_group_name_H-M   'P 1'
#
loop_
_entity.id
_entity.type
_entity.pdbx_description
1 polymer ?
#
loop_
_entity_poly.entity_id
_entity_poly.type
_entity_poly.pdbx_seq_one_letter_code
_entity_poly.pdbx_strand_id
1 'polypeptide(L)'
;MERARILRWRLEQQIERIRQTESDLHSRATARIVRPLIELHLPHFMQALGADHLEHCTEIPHAKIQADRYSVIVPIIVRDHLTTKVFALKPFIGTFMLAINANTLEFRLFCRAVRYRNRFVGDAKTGEWLAPGEYVEEHRLASVEVDGSQPELAVKQLFDQALPLIPQILQWTQRAAKAQKQYRWYQVGRGLAFNLAVLGYIVALLLILLGSLVTMASTFP
;
A
#
# COMPACT_ATOMS: atom_id res chain seq x y z
N MET A 1 23.37 -37.60 -18.20
CA MET A 1 22.50 -37.25 -17.06
C MET A 1 22.04 -35.79 -17.08
N GLU A 2 22.87 -34.81 -17.43
CA GLU A 2 22.47 -33.39 -17.49
C GLU A 2 21.37 -33.07 -18.51
N ARG A 3 21.39 -33.72 -19.70
CA ARG A 3 20.35 -33.52 -20.72
C ARG A 3 18.95 -33.94 -20.24
N ALA A 4 18.84 -35.00 -19.44
CA ALA A 4 17.56 -35.42 -18.84
C ALA A 4 17.07 -34.43 -17.77
N ARG A 5 17.98 -33.83 -17.00
CA ARG A 5 17.67 -32.78 -16.01
C ARG A 5 17.15 -31.50 -16.67
N ILE A 6 17.79 -31.07 -17.76
CA ILE A 6 17.36 -29.87 -18.51
C ILE A 6 16.00 -30.10 -19.17
N LEU A 7 15.75 -31.27 -19.76
CA LEU A 7 14.45 -31.63 -20.33
C LEU A 7 13.35 -31.63 -19.26
N ARG A 8 13.61 -32.25 -18.10
CA ARG A 8 12.68 -32.24 -16.97
C ARG A 8 12.37 -30.82 -16.49
N TRP A 9 13.38 -29.98 -16.32
CA TRP A 9 13.19 -28.58 -15.93
C TRP A 9 12.35 -27.80 -16.96
N ARG A 10 12.61 -28.00 -18.27
CA ARG A 10 11.80 -27.36 -19.33
C ARG A 10 10.35 -27.83 -19.31
N LEU A 11 10.10 -29.12 -19.08
CA LEU A 11 8.75 -29.67 -18.96
C LEU A 11 8.03 -29.10 -17.73
N GLU A 12 8.70 -29.02 -16.58
CA GLU A 12 8.16 -28.40 -15.37
C GLU A 12 7.81 -26.93 -15.61
N GLN A 13 8.68 -26.17 -16.28
CA GLN A 13 8.42 -24.79 -16.68
C GLN A 13 7.26 -24.67 -17.68
N GLN A 14 7.11 -25.59 -18.62
CA GLN A 14 5.99 -25.60 -19.57
C GLN A 14 4.67 -25.91 -18.88
N ILE A 15 4.64 -26.91 -17.99
CA ILE A 15 3.45 -27.27 -17.20
C ILE A 15 3.01 -26.07 -16.35
N GLU A 16 3.95 -25.40 -15.70
CA GLU A 16 3.65 -24.23 -14.87
C GLU A 16 3.07 -23.08 -15.70
N ARG A 17 3.63 -22.79 -16.89
CA ARG A 17 3.07 -21.77 -17.79
C ARG A 17 1.67 -22.11 -18.28
N ILE A 18 1.41 -23.38 -18.60
CA ILE A 18 0.08 -23.83 -19.04
C ILE A 18 -0.92 -23.62 -17.90
N ARG A 19 -0.59 -24.07 -16.69
CA ARG A 19 -1.45 -23.87 -15.50
C ARG A 19 -1.75 -22.41 -15.23
N GLN A 20 -0.74 -21.54 -15.32
CA GLN A 20 -0.92 -20.09 -15.17
C GLN A 20 -1.85 -19.53 -16.25
N THR A 21 -1.64 -19.93 -17.51
CA THR A 21 -2.47 -19.47 -18.63
C THR A 21 -3.93 -19.92 -18.47
N GLU A 22 -4.18 -21.16 -18.08
CA GLU A 22 -5.52 -21.69 -17.81
C GLU A 22 -6.19 -20.93 -16.66
N SER A 23 -5.47 -20.71 -15.56
CA SER A 23 -5.95 -19.91 -14.42
C SER A 23 -6.30 -18.47 -14.82
N ASP A 24 -5.46 -17.82 -15.64
CA ASP A 24 -5.68 -16.46 -16.11
C ASP A 24 -6.90 -16.35 -17.03
N LEU A 25 -7.05 -17.30 -17.96
CA LEU A 25 -8.22 -17.36 -18.85
C LEU A 25 -9.51 -17.53 -18.05
N HIS A 26 -9.48 -18.41 -17.06
CA HIS A 26 -10.61 -18.66 -16.18
C HIS A 26 -10.96 -17.43 -15.33
N SER A 27 -9.96 -16.80 -14.72
CA SER A 27 -10.12 -15.54 -13.97
C SER A 27 -10.76 -14.45 -14.81
N ARG A 28 -10.34 -14.30 -16.07
CA ARG A 28 -10.89 -13.31 -17.01
C ARG A 28 -12.33 -13.64 -17.42
N ALA A 29 -12.66 -14.92 -17.59
CA ALA A 29 -14.03 -15.35 -17.88
C ALA A 29 -14.96 -15.01 -16.71
N THR A 30 -14.56 -15.35 -15.49
CA THR A 30 -15.27 -15.00 -14.25
C THR A 30 -15.41 -13.48 -14.12
N ALA A 31 -14.33 -12.72 -14.37
CA ALA A 31 -14.34 -11.27 -14.25
C ALA A 31 -15.32 -10.57 -15.19
N ARG A 32 -15.52 -11.08 -16.40
CA ARG A 32 -16.50 -10.53 -17.36
C ARG A 32 -17.93 -10.57 -16.82
N ILE A 33 -18.25 -11.59 -16.03
CA ILE A 33 -19.59 -11.82 -15.49
C ILE A 33 -19.77 -11.04 -14.17
N VAL A 34 -18.79 -11.13 -13.28
CA VAL A 34 -18.90 -10.59 -11.92
C VAL A 34 -18.73 -9.07 -11.86
N ARG A 35 -17.88 -8.50 -12.71
CA ARG A 35 -17.52 -7.08 -12.60
C ARG A 35 -18.70 -6.11 -12.77
N PRO A 36 -19.60 -6.27 -13.75
CA PRO A 36 -20.79 -5.44 -13.84
C PRO A 36 -21.64 -5.52 -12.56
N LEU A 37 -21.76 -6.71 -11.97
CA LEU A 37 -22.52 -6.93 -10.73
C LEU A 37 -21.87 -6.21 -9.53
N ILE A 38 -20.53 -6.27 -9.42
CA ILE A 38 -19.78 -5.50 -8.43
C ILE A 38 -20.08 -4.00 -8.58
N GLU A 39 -20.10 -3.48 -9.80
CA GLU A 39 -20.36 -2.06 -10.07
C GLU A 39 -21.78 -1.63 -9.68
N LEU A 40 -22.75 -2.54 -9.72
CA LEU A 40 -24.11 -2.29 -9.25
C LEU A 40 -24.20 -2.21 -7.72
N HIS A 41 -23.45 -3.05 -6.99
CA HIS A 41 -23.50 -3.11 -5.53
C HIS A 41 -22.55 -2.13 -4.83
N LEU A 42 -21.47 -1.71 -5.50
CA LEU A 42 -20.46 -0.82 -4.93
C LEU A 42 -21.01 0.51 -4.39
N PRO A 43 -21.96 1.21 -5.05
CA PRO A 43 -22.53 2.44 -4.52
C PRO A 43 -23.20 2.26 -3.15
N HIS A 44 -23.86 1.13 -2.90
CA HIS A 44 -24.49 0.86 -1.61
C HIS A 44 -23.45 0.71 -0.50
N PHE A 45 -22.36 -0.01 -0.79
CA PHE A 45 -21.23 -0.11 0.13
C PHE A 45 -20.57 1.25 0.41
N MET A 46 -20.38 2.07 -0.63
CA MET A 46 -19.84 3.44 -0.49
C MET A 46 -20.73 4.30 0.41
N GLN A 47 -22.05 4.25 0.19
CA GLN A 47 -23.01 4.99 0.99
C GLN A 47 -22.99 4.53 2.45
N ALA A 48 -22.93 3.22 2.71
CA ALA A 48 -22.85 2.67 4.05
C ALA A 48 -21.55 3.06 4.77
N LEU A 49 -20.44 3.18 4.03
CA LEU A 49 -19.16 3.68 4.55
C LEU A 49 -19.18 5.20 4.82
N GLY A 50 -20.10 5.94 4.18
CA GLY A 50 -20.12 7.41 4.19
C GLY A 50 -19.06 8.03 3.27
N ALA A 51 -18.79 7.39 2.13
CA ALA A 51 -17.85 7.91 1.13
C ALA A 51 -18.57 8.85 0.14
N ASP A 52 -17.97 10.02 -0.11
CA ASP A 52 -18.56 11.04 -0.97
C ASP A 52 -18.24 10.83 -2.45
N HIS A 53 -17.09 10.22 -2.72
CA HIS A 53 -16.62 9.98 -4.09
C HIS A 53 -15.69 8.78 -4.18
N LEU A 54 -15.74 8.16 -5.36
CA LEU A 54 -14.84 7.09 -5.77
C LEU A 54 -13.79 7.66 -6.71
N GLU A 55 -12.53 7.38 -6.41
CA GLU A 55 -11.40 7.67 -7.28
C GLU A 55 -10.85 6.37 -7.86
N HIS A 56 -10.77 6.30 -9.18
CA HIS A 56 -10.11 5.18 -9.83
C HIS A 56 -8.59 5.27 -9.63
N CYS A 57 -8.00 4.16 -9.22
CA CYS A 57 -6.56 4.05 -9.02
C CYS A 57 -6.03 2.85 -9.81
N THR A 58 -4.76 2.92 -10.21
CA THR A 58 -4.03 1.81 -10.84
C THR A 58 -2.89 1.29 -9.96
N GLU A 59 -2.72 1.90 -8.78
CA GLU A 59 -1.60 1.65 -7.89
C GLU A 59 -2.10 1.11 -6.55
N ILE A 60 -1.47 0.03 -6.10
CA ILE A 60 -1.64 -0.49 -4.75
C ILE A 60 -0.37 -0.13 -3.98
N PRO A 61 -0.46 0.51 -2.80
CA PRO A 61 0.71 0.71 -1.99
C PRO A 61 1.26 -0.63 -1.50
N HIS A 62 2.57 -0.84 -1.60
CA HIS A 62 3.24 -1.99 -1.05
C HIS A 62 4.47 -1.57 -0.25
N ALA A 63 4.68 -2.19 0.91
CA ALA A 63 5.86 -1.94 1.72
C ALA A 63 6.98 -2.89 1.31
N LYS A 64 8.14 -2.35 0.92
CA LYS A 64 9.35 -3.14 0.70
C LYS A 64 10.40 -2.75 1.72
N ILE A 65 11.01 -3.74 2.36
CA ILE A 65 12.20 -3.54 3.18
C ILE A 65 13.40 -3.45 2.23
N GLN A 66 14.08 -2.31 2.20
CA GLN A 66 15.39 -2.24 1.52
C GLN A 66 16.45 -2.93 2.39
N ALA A 67 17.50 -3.45 1.75
CA ALA A 67 18.58 -4.18 2.42
C ALA A 67 19.14 -3.40 3.65
N ASP A 68 19.07 -2.07 3.63
CA ASP A 68 19.57 -1.16 4.67
C ASP A 68 18.51 -0.70 5.69
N ARG A 69 17.61 -1.60 6.10
CA ARG A 69 16.75 -1.49 7.30
C ARG A 69 15.62 -0.46 7.27
N TYR A 70 15.45 0.32 6.21
CA TYR A 70 14.32 1.22 6.05
C TYR A 70 13.22 0.58 5.20
N SER A 71 11.98 0.70 5.65
CA SER A 71 10.81 0.35 4.85
C SER A 71 10.41 1.52 3.97
N VAL A 72 10.23 1.26 2.68
CA VAL A 72 9.81 2.24 1.67
C VAL A 72 8.49 1.77 1.06
N ILE A 73 7.55 2.70 0.90
CA ILE A 73 6.33 2.43 0.12
C ILE A 73 6.68 2.50 -1.36
N VAL A 74 6.54 1.37 -2.03
CA VAL A 74 6.65 1.27 -3.48
C VAL A 74 5.23 1.00 -4.00
N PRO A 75 4.68 1.86 -4.88
CA PRO A 75 3.43 1.54 -5.53
C PRO A 75 3.62 0.33 -6.48
N ILE A 76 2.78 -0.68 -6.33
CA ILE A 76 2.65 -1.76 -7.31
C ILE A 76 1.60 -1.30 -8.33
N ILE A 77 2.03 -1.17 -9.58
CA ILE A 77 1.14 -0.84 -10.69
C ILE A 77 0.40 -2.11 -11.11
N VAL A 78 -0.91 -2.10 -10.93
CA VAL A 78 -1.80 -3.14 -11.44
C VAL A 78 -1.99 -2.91 -12.93
N ARG A 79 -1.42 -3.79 -13.75
CA ARG A 79 -1.54 -3.73 -15.22
C ARG A 79 -2.73 -4.53 -15.74
N ASP A 80 -3.10 -5.62 -15.06
CA ASP A 80 -4.28 -6.39 -15.42
C ASP A 80 -5.53 -5.78 -14.76
N HIS A 81 -6.12 -4.83 -15.47
CA HIS A 81 -7.38 -4.24 -15.06
C HIS A 81 -8.58 -5.14 -15.29
N LEU A 82 -8.44 -6.29 -15.97
CA LEU A 82 -9.58 -7.16 -16.28
C LEU A 82 -10.00 -7.95 -15.05
N THR A 83 -9.03 -8.53 -14.35
CA THR A 83 -9.22 -9.39 -13.18
C THR A 83 -9.11 -8.63 -11.86
N THR A 84 -8.54 -7.43 -11.87
CA THR A 84 -8.34 -6.62 -10.66
C THR A 84 -8.89 -5.21 -10.84
N LYS A 85 -9.66 -4.74 -9.85
CA LYS A 85 -10.15 -3.36 -9.76
C LYS A 85 -9.61 -2.70 -8.51
N VAL A 86 -8.93 -1.58 -8.68
CA VAL A 86 -8.34 -0.79 -7.60
C VAL A 86 -8.99 0.58 -7.57
N PHE A 87 -9.33 1.05 -6.37
CA PHE A 87 -9.98 2.36 -6.20
C PHE A 87 -9.73 2.90 -4.80
N ALA A 88 -9.87 4.21 -4.63
CA ALA A 88 -9.88 4.88 -3.35
C ALA A 88 -11.27 5.47 -3.09
N LEU A 89 -11.69 5.48 -1.83
CA LEU A 89 -12.93 6.10 -1.39
C LEU A 89 -12.58 7.27 -0.50
N LYS A 90 -12.96 8.48 -0.90
CA LYS A 90 -12.70 9.67 -0.08
C LYS A 90 -13.89 9.93 0.88
N PRO A 91 -13.62 10.50 2.06
CA PRO A 91 -12.35 11.07 2.53
C PRO A 91 -11.39 10.06 3.20
N PHE A 92 -11.62 8.75 3.05
CA PHE A 92 -10.86 7.73 3.75
C PHE A 92 -9.44 7.56 3.23
N ILE A 93 -8.52 7.24 4.14
CA ILE A 93 -7.13 6.94 3.81
C ILE A 93 -6.96 5.43 3.68
N GLY A 94 -7.03 4.94 2.43
CA GLY A 94 -6.81 3.56 2.08
C GLY A 94 -7.12 3.30 0.61
N THR A 95 -6.52 2.24 0.06
CA THR A 95 -6.75 1.78 -1.30
C THR A 95 -7.50 0.46 -1.24
N PHE A 96 -8.66 0.38 -1.86
CA PHE A 96 -9.46 -0.82 -1.98
C PHE A 96 -9.07 -1.60 -3.23
N MET A 97 -8.99 -2.92 -3.11
CA MET A 97 -8.74 -3.83 -4.21
C MET A 97 -9.79 -4.92 -4.23
N LEU A 98 -10.39 -5.12 -5.39
CA LEU A 98 -11.18 -6.29 -5.73
C LEU A 98 -10.38 -7.11 -6.74
N ALA A 99 -10.00 -8.32 -6.36
CA ALA A 99 -9.24 -9.22 -7.21
C ALA A 99 -10.03 -10.50 -7.48
N ILE A 100 -9.92 -10.99 -8.71
CA ILE A 100 -10.57 -12.20 -9.18
C ILE A 100 -9.47 -13.18 -9.52
N ASN A 101 -9.37 -14.25 -8.74
CA ASN A 101 -8.35 -15.28 -8.90
C ASN A 101 -9.03 -16.64 -9.12
N ALA A 102 -9.01 -17.10 -10.37
CA ALA A 102 -9.77 -18.23 -10.87
C ALA A 102 -11.26 -18.12 -10.51
N ASN A 103 -11.68 -18.81 -9.45
CA ASN A 103 -13.04 -18.81 -8.91
C ASN A 103 -13.19 -18.00 -7.62
N THR A 104 -12.18 -17.26 -7.17
CA THR A 104 -12.26 -16.56 -5.88
C THR A 104 -12.34 -15.06 -6.11
N LEU A 105 -13.31 -14.41 -5.47
CA LEU A 105 -13.37 -12.96 -5.31
C LEU A 105 -12.76 -12.59 -3.98
N GLU A 106 -11.77 -11.73 -4.02
CA GLU A 106 -11.14 -11.19 -2.84
C GLU A 106 -11.38 -9.69 -2.77
N PHE A 107 -11.85 -9.23 -1.61
CA PHE A 107 -11.98 -7.81 -1.32
C PHE A 107 -11.01 -7.44 -0.21
N ARG A 108 -10.09 -6.52 -0.51
CA ARG A 108 -9.02 -6.12 0.41
C ARG A 108 -8.91 -4.60 0.51
N LEU A 109 -8.47 -4.13 1.68
CA LEU A 109 -8.15 -2.74 1.96
C LEU A 109 -6.68 -2.62 2.33
N PHE A 110 -5.98 -1.69 1.69
CA PHE A 110 -4.59 -1.38 1.95
C PHE A 110 -4.47 0.02 2.56
N CYS A 111 -4.03 0.09 3.82
CA CYS A 111 -3.84 1.34 4.53
C CYS A 111 -2.33 1.65 4.64
N ARG A 112 -1.91 2.80 4.10
CA ARG A 112 -0.54 3.32 4.29
C ARG A 112 -0.39 3.85 5.71
N ALA A 113 0.47 3.24 6.50
CA ALA A 113 0.77 3.63 7.88
C ALA A 113 2.26 4.01 8.02
N VAL A 114 2.60 4.70 9.11
CA VAL A 114 3.99 5.07 9.44
C VAL A 114 4.31 4.67 10.87
N ARG A 115 5.50 4.13 11.09
CA ARG A 115 6.01 3.75 12.41
C ARG A 115 7.27 4.56 12.74
N TYR A 116 7.27 5.18 13.92
CA TYR A 116 8.35 6.07 14.38
C TYR A 116 9.42 5.39 15.21
N ARG A 117 9.15 4.16 15.67
CA ARG A 117 10.01 3.40 16.58
C ARG A 117 9.94 1.94 16.20
N ASN A 118 11.02 1.21 16.50
CA ASN A 118 11.02 -0.24 16.48
C ASN A 118 9.85 -0.74 17.31
N ARG A 119 8.93 -1.48 16.69
CA ARG A 119 7.81 -2.09 17.38
C ARG A 119 7.84 -3.56 17.08
N PHE A 120 7.93 -4.36 18.14
CA PHE A 120 7.70 -5.78 18.07
C PHE A 120 6.23 -6.02 17.72
N VAL A 121 5.96 -6.76 16.65
CA VAL A 121 4.61 -7.15 16.26
C VAL A 121 4.58 -8.66 16.08
N GLY A 122 3.72 -9.32 16.85
CA GLY A 122 3.55 -10.77 16.89
C GLY A 122 3.76 -11.33 18.30
N ASP A 123 3.59 -12.63 18.45
CA ASP A 123 3.84 -13.34 19.71
C ASP A 123 5.35 -13.38 19.99
N ALA A 124 5.77 -13.49 21.25
CA ALA A 124 7.19 -13.49 21.63
C ALA A 124 8.06 -14.54 20.89
N LYS A 125 7.42 -15.58 20.31
CA LYS A 125 8.05 -16.65 19.53
C LYS A 125 8.09 -16.43 18.01
N THR A 126 7.22 -15.59 17.46
CA THR A 126 7.04 -15.37 16.01
C THR A 126 7.12 -13.91 15.59
N GLY A 127 7.23 -13.00 16.56
CA GLY A 127 7.13 -11.58 16.28
C GLY A 127 8.35 -11.05 15.56
N GLU A 128 8.06 -10.17 14.61
CA GLU A 128 9.07 -9.49 13.82
C GLU A 128 9.32 -8.11 14.41
N TRP A 129 10.60 -7.77 14.53
CA TRP A 129 11.02 -6.40 14.80
C TRP A 129 10.87 -5.60 13.52
N LEU A 130 9.77 -4.84 13.43
CA LEU A 130 9.55 -3.93 12.31
C LEU A 130 10.28 -2.62 12.61
N ALA A 131 11.17 -2.23 11.70
CA ALA A 131 11.96 -1.01 11.78
C ALA A 131 11.07 0.25 11.81
N PRO A 132 11.55 1.43 12.22
CA PRO A 132 10.88 2.67 11.89
C PRO A 132 10.81 2.86 10.36
N GLY A 133 9.70 3.37 9.85
CA GLY A 133 9.50 3.60 8.43
C GLY A 133 8.04 3.58 8.01
N GLU A 134 7.82 3.65 6.70
CA GLU A 134 6.49 3.57 6.11
C GLU A 134 6.10 2.11 5.83
N TYR A 135 4.86 1.74 6.13
CA TYR A 135 4.35 0.39 5.99
C TYR A 135 2.95 0.37 5.38
N VAL A 136 2.55 -0.79 4.88
CA VAL A 136 1.19 -1.04 4.40
C VAL A 136 0.56 -2.07 5.30
N GLU A 137 -0.57 -1.71 5.90
CA GLU A 137 -1.44 -2.64 6.60
C GLU A 137 -2.48 -3.14 5.60
N GLU A 138 -2.48 -4.45 5.36
CA GLU A 138 -3.45 -5.13 4.50
C GLU A 138 -4.56 -5.73 5.38
N HIS A 139 -5.80 -5.45 5.02
CA HIS A 139 -6.99 -5.96 5.68
C HIS A 139 -7.87 -6.67 4.67
N ARG A 140 -8.02 -7.99 4.82
CA ARG A 140 -8.97 -8.77 4.02
C ARG A 140 -10.39 -8.51 4.54
N LEU A 141 -11.24 -7.99 3.67
CA LEU A 141 -12.64 -7.68 3.98
C LEU A 141 -13.57 -8.85 3.67
N ALA A 142 -13.33 -9.54 2.56
CA ALA A 142 -14.11 -10.70 2.15
C ALA A 142 -13.30 -11.61 1.22
N SER A 143 -13.66 -12.89 1.20
CA SER A 143 -13.13 -13.90 0.28
C SER A 143 -14.24 -14.90 -0.02
N VAL A 144 -14.70 -14.93 -1.27
CA VAL A 144 -15.88 -15.70 -1.68
C VAL A 144 -15.57 -16.49 -2.94
N GLU A 145 -15.96 -17.76 -2.97
CA GLU A 145 -15.91 -18.57 -4.18
C GLU A 145 -17.10 -18.25 -5.10
N VAL A 146 -16.82 -18.15 -6.39
CA VAL A 146 -17.78 -17.87 -7.45
C VAL A 146 -18.19 -19.19 -8.06
N ASP A 147 -19.43 -19.55 -7.81
CA ASP A 147 -20.12 -20.51 -8.66
C ASP A 147 -20.52 -19.81 -9.97
N GLY A 148 -20.04 -20.31 -11.10
CA GLY A 148 -20.36 -19.78 -12.43
C GLY A 148 -21.86 -19.82 -12.76
N SER A 149 -22.64 -20.64 -12.06
CA SER A 149 -24.09 -20.72 -12.23
C SER A 149 -24.85 -19.62 -11.46
N GLN A 150 -24.26 -19.04 -10.41
CA GLN A 150 -24.90 -18.03 -9.55
C GLN A 150 -23.92 -16.90 -9.15
N PRO A 151 -23.40 -16.14 -10.11
CA PRO A 151 -22.41 -15.08 -9.85
C PRO A 151 -22.96 -13.94 -8.97
N GLU A 152 -24.27 -13.66 -9.05
CA GLU A 152 -24.93 -12.63 -8.25
C GLU A 152 -24.90 -12.94 -6.76
N LEU A 153 -25.08 -14.21 -6.40
CA LEU A 153 -25.05 -14.66 -5.02
C LEU A 153 -23.64 -14.52 -4.43
N ALA A 154 -22.61 -14.82 -5.21
CA ALA A 154 -21.21 -14.62 -4.80
C ALA A 154 -20.89 -13.14 -4.56
N VAL A 155 -21.35 -12.23 -5.42
CA VAL A 155 -21.16 -10.78 -5.24
C VAL A 155 -21.92 -10.28 -4.02
N LYS A 156 -23.17 -10.73 -3.84
CA LYS A 156 -23.94 -10.37 -2.65
C LYS A 156 -23.25 -10.84 -1.38
N GLN A 157 -22.80 -12.09 -1.33
CA GLN A 157 -22.04 -12.64 -0.20
C GLN A 157 -20.76 -11.85 0.08
N LEU A 158 -20.05 -11.39 -0.96
CA LEU A 158 -18.84 -10.59 -0.82
C LEU A 158 -19.13 -9.29 -0.05
N PHE A 159 -20.20 -8.57 -0.42
CA PHE A 159 -20.60 -7.34 0.28
C PHE A 159 -21.27 -7.61 1.63
N ASP A 160 -22.04 -8.69 1.77
CA ASP A 160 -22.62 -9.10 3.04
C ASP A 160 -21.53 -9.44 4.08
N GLN A 161 -20.37 -9.96 3.66
CA GLN A 161 -19.20 -10.14 4.53
C GLN A 161 -18.48 -8.82 4.83
N ALA A 162 -18.43 -7.88 3.88
CA ALA A 162 -17.70 -6.63 4.03
C ALA A 162 -18.46 -5.55 4.83
N LEU A 163 -19.79 -5.48 4.70
CA LEU A 163 -20.64 -4.48 5.36
C LEU A 163 -20.51 -4.49 6.89
N PRO A 164 -20.51 -5.64 7.59
CA PRO A 164 -20.30 -5.68 9.04
C PRO A 164 -18.94 -5.15 9.50
N LEU A 165 -17.94 -5.12 8.60
CA LEU A 165 -16.59 -4.64 8.91
C LEU A 165 -16.45 -3.11 8.80
N ILE A 166 -17.50 -2.38 8.37
CA ILE A 166 -17.48 -0.92 8.24
C ILE A 166 -16.89 -0.22 9.48
N PRO A 167 -17.30 -0.52 10.73
CA PRO A 167 -16.73 0.13 11.90
C PRO A 167 -15.21 -0.07 12.02
N GLN A 168 -14.71 -1.25 11.63
CA GLN A 168 -13.29 -1.58 11.65
C GLN A 168 -12.54 -0.86 10.53
N ILE A 169 -13.12 -0.81 9.33
CA ILE A 169 -12.58 -0.04 8.20
C ILE A 169 -12.40 1.43 8.58
N LEU A 170 -13.40 2.03 9.23
CA LEU A 170 -13.32 3.41 9.73
C LEU A 170 -12.18 3.57 10.74
N GLN A 171 -12.03 2.65 11.69
CA GLN A 171 -10.94 2.69 12.65
C GLN A 171 -9.56 2.53 11.99
N TRP A 172 -9.41 1.60 11.05
CA TRP A 172 -8.15 1.36 10.35
C TRP A 172 -7.71 2.59 9.54
N THR A 173 -8.63 3.16 8.76
CA THR A 173 -8.38 4.35 7.95
C THR A 173 -8.07 5.58 8.81
N GLN A 174 -8.77 5.78 9.92
CA GLN A 174 -8.49 6.87 10.89
C GLN A 174 -7.12 6.71 11.56
N ARG A 175 -6.76 5.48 11.98
CA ARG A 175 -5.43 5.20 12.57
C ARG A 175 -4.32 5.49 11.56
N ALA A 176 -4.48 5.05 10.32
CA ALA A 176 -3.55 5.34 9.23
C ALA A 176 -3.41 6.86 9.00
N ALA A 177 -4.54 7.59 8.96
CA ALA A 177 -4.53 9.03 8.77
C ALA A 177 -3.83 9.79 9.91
N LYS A 178 -4.07 9.39 11.16
CA LYS A 178 -3.38 9.95 12.32
C LYS A 178 -1.86 9.71 12.24
N ALA A 179 -1.47 8.49 11.87
CA ALA A 179 -0.06 8.14 11.72
C ALA A 179 0.60 8.96 10.60
N GLN A 180 -0.03 9.12 9.44
CA GLN A 180 0.52 9.95 8.36
C GLN A 180 0.65 11.43 8.73
N LYS A 181 -0.35 12.00 9.41
CA LYS A 181 -0.31 13.40 9.85
C LYS A 181 0.87 13.65 10.79
N GLN A 182 1.08 12.76 11.77
CA GLN A 182 2.24 12.84 12.67
C GLN A 182 3.57 12.80 11.91
N TYR A 183 3.63 12.09 10.78
CA TYR A 183 4.89 11.85 10.07
C TYR A 183 5.30 13.07 9.30
N ARG A 184 4.31 13.68 8.64
CA ARG A 184 4.45 14.96 7.98
C ARG A 184 4.96 16.02 8.97
N TRP A 185 4.41 16.09 10.17
CA TRP A 185 4.89 17.03 11.20
C TRP A 185 6.33 16.74 11.66
N TYR A 186 6.67 15.48 11.85
CA TYR A 186 8.05 15.09 12.18
C TYR A 186 9.04 15.49 11.07
N GLN A 187 8.72 15.23 9.82
CA GLN A 187 9.55 15.61 8.68
C GLN A 187 9.70 17.14 8.56
N VAL A 188 8.60 17.89 8.70
CA VAL A 188 8.60 19.35 8.69
C VAL A 188 9.45 19.91 9.83
N GLY A 189 9.30 19.38 11.05
CA GLY A 189 10.11 19.77 12.20
C GLY A 189 11.60 19.50 12.00
N ARG A 190 11.95 18.35 11.41
CA ARG A 190 13.34 18.00 11.10
C ARG A 190 13.93 18.90 10.01
N GLY A 191 13.14 19.25 9.00
CA GLY A 191 13.53 20.21 7.96
C GLY A 191 13.75 21.62 8.52
N LEU A 192 12.87 22.09 9.40
CA LEU A 192 13.03 23.36 10.12
C LEU A 192 14.30 23.38 10.97
N ALA A 193 14.55 22.33 11.76
CA ALA A 193 15.75 22.22 12.58
C ALA A 193 17.02 22.24 11.74
N PHE A 194 17.04 21.53 10.61
CA PHE A 194 18.16 21.53 9.67
C PHE A 194 18.39 22.93 9.08
N ASN A 195 17.34 23.59 8.59
CA ASN A 195 17.44 24.94 8.03
C ASN A 195 17.93 25.97 9.05
N LEU A 196 17.46 25.88 10.31
CA LEU A 196 17.93 26.74 11.39
C LEU A 196 19.41 26.49 11.71
N ALA A 197 19.86 25.23 11.70
CA ALA A 197 21.27 24.90 11.90
C ALA A 197 22.16 25.44 10.77
N VAL A 198 21.72 25.32 9.51
CA VAL A 198 22.42 25.88 8.34
C VAL A 198 22.48 27.40 8.41
N LEU A 199 21.38 28.06 8.77
CA LEU A 199 21.36 29.51 8.97
C LEU A 199 22.34 29.93 10.07
N GLY A 200 22.34 29.24 11.21
CA GLY A 200 23.28 29.48 12.31
C GLY A 200 24.74 29.33 11.87
N TYR A 201 25.04 28.31 11.07
CA TYR A 201 26.37 28.10 10.51
C TYR A 201 26.80 29.23 9.55
N ILE A 202 25.92 29.67 8.66
CA ILE A 202 26.17 30.81 7.76
C ILE A 202 26.44 32.09 8.55
N VAL A 203 25.64 32.37 9.59
CA VAL A 203 25.82 33.54 10.45
C VAL A 203 27.15 33.46 11.20
N ALA A 204 27.53 32.29 11.73
CA ALA A 204 28.81 32.12 12.39
C ALA A 204 29.99 32.37 11.43
N LEU A 205 29.93 31.85 10.21
CA LEU A 205 30.93 32.11 9.17
C LEU A 205 31.03 33.60 8.82
N LEU A 206 29.89 34.28 8.65
CA LEU A 206 29.87 35.73 8.38
C LEU A 206 30.50 36.53 9.52
N LEU A 207 30.22 36.17 10.77
CA LEU A 207 30.83 36.82 11.93
C LEU A 207 32.35 36.60 11.99
N ILE A 208 32.83 35.40 11.65
CA ILE A 208 34.28 35.13 11.55
C ILE A 208 34.89 35.96 10.42
N LEU A 209 34.23 36.06 9.28
CA LEU A 209 34.73 36.78 8.11
C LEU A 209 34.79 38.29 8.37
N LEU A 210 33.73 38.85 8.97
CA LEU A 210 33.69 40.25 9.41
C LEU A 210 34.73 40.51 10.51
N GLY A 211 34.84 39.63 11.51
CA GLY A 211 35.86 39.74 12.55
C GLY A 211 37.28 39.75 11.97
N SER A 212 37.56 38.83 11.04
CA SER A 212 38.83 38.77 10.30
C SER A 212 39.11 40.07 9.55
N LEU A 213 38.12 40.58 8.80
CA LEU A 213 38.23 41.84 8.05
C LEU A 213 38.50 43.04 8.96
N VAL A 214 37.81 43.15 10.10
CA VAL A 214 38.02 44.21 11.09
C VAL A 214 39.41 44.12 11.69
N THR A 215 39.87 42.92 12.06
CA THR A 215 41.24 42.74 12.59
C THR A 215 42.31 43.11 11.57
N MET A 216 42.13 42.77 10.28
CA MET A 216 43.06 43.17 9.22
C MET A 216 43.05 44.69 8.96
N ALA A 217 41.88 45.33 9.01
CA ALA A 217 41.75 46.78 8.85
C ALA A 217 42.38 47.57 10.01
N SER A 218 42.40 47.01 11.22
CA SER A 218 43.07 47.64 12.39
C SER A 218 44.59 47.49 12.42
N THR A 219 45.17 46.67 11.52
CA THR A 219 46.62 46.44 11.41
C THR A 219 47.29 47.12 10.23
N PHE A 220 46.56 47.94 9.46
CA PHE A 220 47.18 48.86 8.50
C PHE A 220 47.52 50.19 9.19
N PRO A 221 48.81 50.59 9.29
CA PRO A 221 49.22 51.92 9.75
C PRO A 221 48.87 53.02 8.74
#